data_AF-A0A7Y4AA12-F1
#
_entry.id   AF-A0A7Y4AA12-F1
#
_cell.length_a   1.000
_cell.length_b   1.000
_cell.length_c   1.000
_cell.angle_alpha   90.00
_cell.angle_beta   90.00
_cell.angle_gamma   90.00
#
_symmetry.space_group_name_H-M   'P 1'
#
loop_
_entity.id
_entity.type
_entity.pdbx_description
1 polymer ?
#
loop_
_entity_poly.entity_id
_entity_poly.type
_entity_poly.pdbx_seq_one_letter_code
_entity_poly.pdbx_strand_id
1 'polypeptide(L)'
;MSKRKMTSYEQKTLIRLYEEDFKGSFSLVTNLIVVMVGFGLATLSSTAFSPKFNLSVCVALLILCAVLLMYLKYTPRPLLDKQIRALNEKYKDNEKVLNEINSFNIHKGIHTRALLHFSPVLMSILFLGYTSFEHLLRVYPDTITAFTSALVGLCKHLF
;
A
#
# COMPACT_ATOMS: atom_id res chain seq x y z
N MET A 1 28.49 27.27 -13.48
CA MET A 1 27.73 26.76 -12.30
C MET A 1 28.36 25.47 -11.82
N SER A 2 28.84 25.43 -10.57
CA SER A 2 29.40 24.22 -9.96
C SER A 2 28.28 23.20 -9.75
N LYS A 3 28.32 22.08 -10.50
CA LYS A 3 27.43 20.92 -10.31
C LYS A 3 27.84 20.19 -9.03
N ARG A 4 27.57 20.78 -7.86
CA ARG A 4 27.77 20.10 -6.58
C ARG A 4 26.92 18.84 -6.56
N LYS A 5 27.57 17.68 -6.58
CA LYS A 5 26.93 16.38 -6.39
C LYS A 5 26.73 16.12 -4.89
N MET A 6 25.79 15.25 -4.56
CA MET A 6 25.67 14.72 -3.20
C MET A 6 26.94 13.94 -2.85
N THR A 7 27.45 14.12 -1.63
CA THR A 7 28.62 13.36 -1.18
C THR A 7 28.23 11.90 -0.91
N SER A 8 29.19 10.98 -1.04
CA SER A 8 28.96 9.56 -0.72
C SER A 8 28.52 9.36 0.73
N TYR A 9 28.99 10.21 1.66
CA TYR A 9 28.57 10.16 3.06
C TYR A 9 27.10 10.53 3.26
N GLU A 10 26.63 11.61 2.61
CA GLU A 10 25.23 12.04 2.69
C GLU A 10 24.29 11.00 2.06
N GLN A 11 24.71 10.43 0.91
CA GLN A 11 23.96 9.38 0.24
C GLN A 11 23.82 8.14 1.12
N LYS A 12 24.92 7.67 1.73
CA LYS A 12 24.89 6.53 2.67
C LYS A 12 24.03 6.81 3.89
N THR A 13 24.05 8.04 4.40
CA THR A 13 23.24 8.44 5.56
C THR A 13 21.74 8.42 5.23
N LEU A 14 21.35 8.94 4.06
CA LEU A 14 19.97 8.87 3.59
C LEU A 14 19.49 7.43 3.40
N ILE A 15 20.29 6.58 2.76
CA ILE A 15 19.96 5.16 2.57
C ILE A 15 19.78 4.46 3.91
N ARG A 16 20.69 4.67 4.85
CA ARG A 16 20.61 4.06 6.19
C ARG A 16 19.34 4.48 6.93
N LEU A 17 19.04 5.78 6.98
CA LEU A 17 17.85 6.29 7.67
C LEU A 17 16.56 5.80 7.00
N TYR A 18 16.56 5.70 5.67
CA TYR A 18 15.46 5.12 4.91
C TYR A 18 15.27 3.63 5.22
N GLU A 19 16.35 2.86 5.31
CA GLU A 19 16.29 1.44 5.69
C GLU A 19 15.82 1.24 7.14
N GLU A 20 16.26 2.09 8.08
CA GLU A 20 15.83 2.03 9.48
C GLU A 20 14.32 2.29 9.59
N ASP A 21 13.78 3.28 8.85
CA ASP A 21 12.33 3.54 8.78
C ASP A 21 11.57 2.35 8.17
N PHE A 22 12.10 1.75 7.10
CA PHE A 22 11.48 0.60 6.44
C PHE A 22 11.52 -0.69 7.28
N LYS A 23 12.65 -0.98 7.93
CA LYS A 23 12.83 -2.19 8.74
C LYS A 23 12.01 -2.17 10.02
N GLY A 24 11.69 -0.98 10.54
CA GLY A 24 10.85 -0.82 11.72
C GLY A 24 9.35 -0.89 11.40
N SER A 25 8.70 0.28 11.35
CA SER A 25 7.24 0.40 11.28
C SER A 25 6.63 -0.21 10.02
N PHE A 26 7.30 -0.09 8.87
CA PHE A 26 6.77 -0.58 7.61
C PHE A 26 6.76 -2.11 7.51
N SER A 27 7.85 -2.77 7.92
CA SER A 27 7.96 -4.22 7.96
C SER A 27 6.90 -4.85 8.87
N LEU A 28 6.70 -4.30 10.06
CA LEU A 28 5.72 -4.79 11.01
C LEU A 28 4.30 -4.72 10.44
N VAL A 29 3.92 -3.58 9.86
CA VAL A 29 2.59 -3.41 9.26
C VAL A 29 2.40 -4.31 8.04
N THR A 30 3.43 -4.44 7.20
CA THR A 30 3.37 -5.32 6.03
C THR A 30 3.16 -6.78 6.42
N ASN A 31 3.92 -7.26 7.41
CA ASN A 31 3.77 -8.63 7.92
C ASN A 31 2.38 -8.87 8.53
N LEU A 32 1.85 -7.89 9.27
CA LEU A 32 0.51 -7.97 9.84
C LEU A 32 -0.57 -8.06 8.75
N ILE A 33 -0.46 -7.24 7.69
CA ILE A 33 -1.36 -7.29 6.53
C ILE A 33 -1.31 -8.68 5.87
N VAL A 34 -0.12 -9.23 5.64
CA VAL A 34 0.03 -10.57 5.04
C VAL A 34 -0.66 -11.65 5.89
N VAL A 35 -0.48 -11.61 7.22
CA VAL A 35 -1.15 -12.55 8.14
C VAL A 35 -2.67 -12.39 8.07
N MET A 36 -3.18 -11.16 8.07
CA MET A 36 -4.61 -10.88 7.95
C MET A 36 -5.20 -11.41 6.64
N VAL A 37 -4.46 -11.32 5.53
CA VAL A 37 -4.90 -11.90 4.26
C VAL A 37 -4.88 -13.43 4.29
N GLY A 38 -3.92 -14.04 5.00
CA GLY A 38 -3.96 -15.47 5.31
C GLY A 38 -5.24 -15.89 6.04
N PHE A 39 -5.71 -15.08 6.99
CA PHE A 39 -7.02 -15.29 7.63
C PHE A 39 -8.19 -15.16 6.64
N GLY A 40 -8.13 -14.19 5.72
CA GLY A 40 -9.11 -14.06 4.65
C GLY A 40 -9.16 -15.29 3.73
N LEU A 41 -8.01 -15.89 3.42
CA LEU A 41 -7.98 -17.15 2.65
C LEU A 41 -8.74 -18.27 3.38
N ALA A 42 -8.56 -18.37 4.70
CA ALA A 42 -9.22 -19.40 5.50
C ALA A 42 -10.76 -19.30 5.44
N THR A 43 -11.32 -18.10 5.26
CA THR A 43 -12.78 -17.93 5.14
C THR A 43 -13.33 -18.51 3.84
N LEU A 44 -12.54 -18.53 2.75
CA LEU A 44 -12.93 -19.18 1.49
C LEU A 44 -12.98 -20.70 1.61
N SER A 45 -12.04 -21.28 2.37
CA SER A 45 -11.93 -22.72 2.58
C SER A 45 -12.91 -23.26 3.62
N SER A 46 -13.41 -22.42 4.53
CA SER A 46 -14.36 -22.87 5.54
C SER A 46 -15.77 -22.97 4.95
N THR A 47 -16.25 -24.19 4.76
CA THR A 47 -17.66 -24.49 4.41
C THR A 47 -18.56 -24.55 5.65
N ALA A 48 -17.97 -24.61 6.84
CA ALA A 48 -18.68 -24.72 8.11
C ALA A 48 -19.39 -23.42 8.54
N PHE A 49 -18.90 -22.26 8.10
CA PHE A 49 -19.44 -20.96 8.47
C PHE A 49 -20.34 -20.38 7.37
N SER A 50 -21.37 -19.65 7.78
CA SER A 50 -22.29 -19.03 6.82
C SER A 50 -21.56 -18.01 5.91
N PRO A 51 -21.90 -17.93 4.61
CA PRO A 51 -21.30 -16.96 3.70
C PRO A 51 -21.41 -15.50 4.17
N LYS A 52 -22.51 -15.15 4.87
CA LYS A 52 -22.73 -13.82 5.46
C LYS A 52 -21.73 -13.50 6.57
N PHE A 53 -21.47 -14.46 7.45
CA PHE A 53 -20.47 -14.31 8.51
C PHE A 53 -19.07 -14.12 7.91
N ASN A 54 -18.69 -14.98 6.95
CA ASN A 54 -17.39 -14.87 6.28
C ASN A 54 -17.22 -13.52 5.56
N LEU A 55 -18.27 -13.02 4.90
CA LEU A 55 -18.26 -11.68 4.31
C LEU A 55 -17.99 -10.58 5.36
N SER A 56 -18.65 -10.64 6.52
CA SER A 56 -18.45 -9.65 7.59
C SER A 56 -17.00 -9.66 8.12
N VAL A 57 -16.39 -10.84 8.22
CA VAL A 57 -14.98 -10.98 8.61
C VAL A 57 -14.07 -10.36 7.55
N CYS A 58 -14.29 -10.63 6.26
CA CYS A 58 -13.50 -10.04 5.18
C CYS A 58 -13.59 -8.50 5.16
N VAL A 59 -14.79 -7.95 5.36
CA VAL A 59 -14.99 -6.49 5.47
C VAL A 59 -14.25 -5.91 6.67
N ALA A 60 -14.31 -6.56 7.83
CA ALA A 60 -13.56 -6.13 9.01
C ALA A 60 -12.04 -6.15 8.77
N LEU A 61 -11.52 -7.18 8.09
CA LEU A 61 -10.12 -7.27 7.70
C LEU A 61 -9.73 -6.14 6.72
N LEU A 62 -10.58 -5.79 5.75
CA LEU A 62 -10.34 -4.67 4.83
C LEU A 62 -10.27 -3.33 5.56
N ILE A 63 -11.19 -3.08 6.51
CA ILE A 63 -11.18 -1.88 7.34
C ILE A 63 -9.89 -1.81 8.16
N LEU A 64 -9.50 -2.92 8.79
CA LEU A 64 -8.27 -2.97 9.59
C LEU A 64 -7.02 -2.75 8.72
N CYS A 65 -6.96 -3.32 7.51
CA CYS A 65 -5.90 -3.01 6.53
C CYS A 65 -5.85 -1.51 6.20
N ALA A 66 -7.00 -0.87 5.96
CA ALA A 66 -7.05 0.57 5.67
C ALA A 66 -6.54 1.42 6.86
N VAL A 67 -6.92 1.06 8.09
CA VAL A 67 -6.44 1.72 9.31
C VAL A 67 -4.92 1.57 9.46
N LEU A 68 -4.38 0.38 9.21
CA LEU A 68 -2.93 0.13 9.28
C LEU A 68 -2.15 0.93 8.22
N LEU A 69 -2.68 1.06 7.01
CA LEU A 69 -2.09 1.90 5.97
C LEU A 69 -2.16 3.39 6.32
N MET A 70 -3.27 3.84 6.91
CA MET A 70 -3.38 5.20 7.43
C MET A 70 -2.36 5.44 8.55
N TYR A 71 -2.19 4.49 9.47
CA TYR A 71 -1.15 4.56 10.49
C TYR A 71 0.24 4.77 9.88
N LEU A 72 0.64 3.99 8.88
CA LEU A 72 1.91 4.21 8.16
C LEU A 72 2.01 5.60 7.51
N LYS A 73 0.90 6.16 7.03
CA LYS A 73 0.87 7.51 6.47
C LYS A 73 1.14 8.59 7.53
N TYR A 74 0.63 8.40 8.75
CA TYR A 74 0.68 9.41 9.81
C TYR A 74 1.80 9.18 10.85
N THR A 75 2.48 8.04 10.82
CA THR A 75 3.63 7.78 11.71
C THR A 75 4.76 8.79 11.44
N PRO A 76 5.18 9.57 12.46
CA PRO A 76 6.20 10.59 12.30
C PRO A 76 7.58 9.96 12.06
N ARG A 77 8.38 10.60 11.19
CA ARG A 77 9.73 10.12 10.81
C ARG A 77 10.79 11.18 11.07
N PRO A 78 11.00 11.57 12.35
CA PRO A 78 11.72 12.79 12.69
C PRO A 78 13.16 12.79 12.15
N LEU A 79 13.85 11.65 12.14
CA LEU A 79 15.25 11.56 11.69
C LEU A 79 15.38 11.69 10.16
N LEU A 80 14.58 10.93 9.40
CA LEU A 80 14.60 10.97 7.94
C LEU A 80 14.10 12.33 7.42
N ASP A 81 13.01 12.85 8.00
CA ASP A 81 12.46 14.14 7.61
C ASP A 81 13.43 15.29 7.90
N LYS A 82 14.12 15.24 9.04
CA LYS A 82 15.14 16.24 9.39
C LYS A 82 16.30 16.21 8.41
N GLN A 83 16.80 15.02 8.06
CA GLN A 83 17.90 14.88 7.10
C GLN A 83 17.51 15.35 5.70
N ILE A 84 16.29 15.01 5.23
CA ILE A 84 15.76 15.45 3.95
C ILE A 84 15.63 16.98 3.90
N ARG A 85 15.10 17.61 4.97
CA ARG A 85 14.99 19.08 5.04
C ARG A 85 16.35 19.76 4.99
N ALA A 86 17.31 19.27 5.78
CA ALA A 86 18.67 19.82 5.80
C ALA A 86 19.37 19.71 4.42
N LEU A 87 19.21 18.58 3.74
CA LEU A 87 19.78 18.40 2.40
C LEU A 87 19.04 19.20 1.33
N ASN A 88 17.71 19.36 1.43
CA ASN A 88 16.94 20.22 0.53
C ASN A 88 17.36 21.69 0.63
N GLU A 89 17.62 22.20 1.83
CA GLU A 89 18.16 23.56 2.00
C GLU A 89 19.58 23.69 1.43
N LYS A 90 20.43 22.68 1.66
CA LYS A 90 21.82 22.67 1.18
C LYS A 90 21.93 22.63 -0.35
N TYR A 91 21.00 21.94 -1.01
CA TYR A 91 21.01 21.71 -2.47
C TYR A 91 19.88 22.45 -3.20
N LYS A 92 19.30 23.51 -2.61
CA LYS A 92 18.15 24.24 -3.15
C LYS A 92 18.27 24.69 -4.62
N ASP A 93 19.50 24.94 -5.08
CA ASP A 93 19.78 25.42 -6.45
C ASP A 93 20.10 24.28 -7.43
N ASN A 94 19.98 23.01 -7.02
CA ASN A 94 20.31 21.84 -7.84
C ASN A 94 19.14 20.84 -7.93
N GLU A 95 18.27 21.08 -8.90
CA GLU A 95 17.04 20.30 -9.17
C GLU A 95 17.28 18.79 -9.31
N LYS A 96 18.39 18.36 -9.94
CA LYS A 96 18.69 16.94 -10.10
C LYS A 96 18.95 16.24 -8.75
N VAL A 97 19.69 16.91 -7.87
CA VAL A 97 20.01 16.37 -6.53
C VAL A 97 18.77 16.43 -5.64
N LEU A 98 17.96 17.48 -5.76
CA LEU A 98 16.67 17.58 -5.05
C LEU A 98 15.72 16.44 -5.45
N ASN A 99 15.63 16.10 -6.74
CA ASN A 99 14.82 14.97 -7.20
C ASN A 99 15.31 13.63 -6.62
N GLU A 100 16.63 13.44 -6.51
CA GLU A 100 17.20 12.26 -5.85
C GLU A 100 16.88 12.24 -4.34
N ILE A 101 17.05 13.35 -3.62
CA ILE A 101 16.73 13.46 -2.19
C ILE A 101 15.23 13.20 -1.95
N ASN A 102 14.37 13.82 -2.75
CA ASN A 102 12.92 13.66 -2.66
C ASN A 102 12.48 12.23 -2.96
N SER A 103 13.24 11.45 -3.73
CA SER A 103 12.95 10.03 -3.97
C SER A 103 13.01 9.15 -2.71
N PHE A 104 13.67 9.63 -1.65
CA PHE A 104 13.67 8.97 -0.33
C PHE A 104 12.44 9.36 0.51
N ASN A 105 11.65 10.35 0.09
CA ASN A 105 10.39 10.69 0.72
C ASN A 105 9.24 9.90 0.10
N ILE A 106 8.96 8.75 0.70
CA ILE A 106 7.94 7.78 0.27
C ILE A 106 6.51 8.39 0.27
N HIS A 107 6.29 9.48 1.01
CA HIS A 107 4.98 10.12 1.18
C HIS A 107 4.74 11.27 0.20
N LYS A 108 5.79 11.75 -0.48
CA LYS A 108 5.67 12.79 -1.54
C LYS A 108 5.48 12.23 -2.94
N GLY A 109 5.49 10.91 -3.12
CA GLY A 109 5.19 10.27 -4.41
C GLY A 109 5.45 8.77 -4.40
N ILE A 110 4.82 8.07 -5.34
CA ILE A 110 5.07 6.64 -5.60
C ILE A 110 6.41 6.55 -6.35
N HIS A 111 7.52 6.57 -5.61
CA HIS A 111 8.83 6.34 -6.18
C HIS A 111 9.07 4.84 -6.38
N THR A 112 9.81 4.46 -7.43
CA THR A 112 10.09 3.06 -7.80
C THR A 112 10.72 2.25 -6.64
N ARG A 113 11.46 2.91 -5.76
CA ARG A 113 12.05 2.31 -4.54
C ARG A 113 11.00 1.88 -3.52
N ALA A 114 9.90 2.62 -3.44
CA ALA A 114 8.80 2.29 -2.55
C ALA A 114 7.92 1.16 -3.14
N LEU A 115 7.73 1.14 -4.47
CA LEU A 115 6.90 0.15 -5.16
C LEU A 115 7.29 -1.31 -4.86
N LEU A 116 8.58 -1.62 -4.75
CA LEU A 116 9.05 -2.96 -4.42
C LEU A 116 8.57 -3.44 -3.03
N HIS A 117 8.42 -2.50 -2.09
CA HIS A 117 7.96 -2.82 -0.74
C HIS A 117 6.44 -2.73 -0.60
N PHE A 118 5.78 -1.91 -1.42
CA PHE A 118 4.32 -1.83 -1.47
C PHE A 118 3.68 -2.94 -2.30
N SER A 119 4.40 -3.59 -3.21
CA SER A 119 3.81 -4.61 -4.09
C SER A 119 3.18 -5.80 -3.35
N PRO A 120 3.78 -6.37 -2.28
CA PRO A 120 3.15 -7.47 -1.56
C PRO A 120 1.89 -7.00 -0.82
N VAL A 121 1.91 -5.78 -0.28
CA VAL A 121 0.77 -5.15 0.38
C VAL A 121 -0.37 -4.91 -0.61
N LEU A 122 -0.06 -4.38 -1.80
CA LEU A 122 -1.04 -4.16 -2.86
C LEU A 122 -1.68 -5.47 -3.31
N MET A 123 -0.87 -6.50 -3.59
CA MET A 123 -1.37 -7.82 -3.97
C MET A 123 -2.23 -8.44 -2.87
N SER A 124 -1.84 -8.26 -1.60
CA SER A 124 -2.61 -8.73 -0.44
C SER A 124 -3.98 -8.06 -0.36
N ILE A 125 -4.05 -6.74 -0.53
CA ILE A 125 -5.32 -5.99 -0.51
C ILE A 125 -6.21 -6.39 -1.68
N LEU A 126 -5.66 -6.51 -2.89
CA LEU A 126 -6.40 -6.97 -4.06
C LEU A 126 -6.97 -8.38 -3.84
N PHE A 127 -6.17 -9.28 -3.26
CA PHE A 127 -6.62 -10.62 -2.93
C PHE A 127 -7.76 -10.62 -1.90
N LEU A 128 -7.63 -9.84 -0.83
CA LEU A 128 -8.69 -9.73 0.18
C LEU A 128 -9.97 -9.10 -0.39
N GLY A 129 -9.83 -8.15 -1.31
CA GLY A 129 -10.95 -7.60 -2.09
C GLY A 129 -11.64 -8.65 -2.96
N TYR A 130 -10.85 -9.48 -3.66
CA TYR A 130 -11.37 -10.62 -4.42
C TYR A 130 -12.11 -11.62 -3.52
N THR A 131 -11.53 -12.01 -2.38
CA THR A 131 -12.18 -12.90 -1.41
C THR A 131 -13.49 -12.34 -0.88
N SER A 132 -13.53 -11.03 -0.58
CA SER A 132 -14.75 -10.35 -0.16
C SER A 132 -15.82 -10.39 -1.25
N PHE A 133 -15.42 -10.18 -2.49
CA PHE A 133 -16.31 -10.22 -3.65
C PHE A 133 -16.88 -11.62 -3.90
N GLU A 134 -16.07 -12.68 -3.76
CA GLU A 134 -16.52 -14.07 -3.81
C GLU A 134 -17.59 -14.37 -2.75
N HIS A 135 -17.39 -13.92 -1.51
CA HIS A 135 -18.41 -14.08 -0.47
C HIS A 135 -19.67 -13.26 -0.76
N LEU A 136 -19.53 -12.06 -1.33
CA LEU A 136 -20.66 -11.24 -1.75
C LEU A 136 -21.50 -11.94 -2.83
N LEU A 137 -20.85 -12.56 -3.82
CA LEU A 137 -21.49 -13.38 -4.85
C LEU A 137 -22.28 -14.55 -4.27
N ARG A 138 -21.73 -15.24 -3.26
CA ARG A 138 -22.41 -16.36 -2.59
C ARG A 138 -23.61 -15.92 -1.77
N VAL A 139 -23.61 -14.69 -1.25
CA VAL A 139 -24.72 -14.15 -0.44
C VAL A 139 -25.82 -13.55 -1.30
N TYR A 140 -25.46 -12.87 -2.40
CA TYR A 140 -26.39 -12.15 -3.28
C TYR A 140 -26.24 -12.56 -4.75
N PRO A 141 -26.46 -13.84 -5.09
CA PRO A 141 -26.23 -14.35 -6.44
C PRO A 141 -27.15 -13.67 -7.47
N ASP A 142 -28.42 -13.47 -7.13
CA ASP A 142 -29.42 -12.93 -8.06
C ASP A 142 -29.20 -11.45 -8.37
N THR A 143 -28.82 -10.67 -7.36
CA THR A 143 -28.58 -9.23 -7.50
C THR A 143 -27.36 -8.95 -8.38
N ILE A 144 -26.31 -9.76 -8.26
CA ILE A 144 -25.08 -9.56 -9.04
C ILE A 144 -25.24 -10.11 -10.46
N THR A 145 -25.96 -11.22 -10.65
CA THR A 145 -26.33 -11.71 -11.99
C THR A 145 -27.16 -10.68 -12.76
N ALA A 146 -28.10 -10.01 -12.08
CA ALA A 146 -28.88 -8.92 -12.69
C ALA A 146 -28.01 -7.71 -13.05
N PHE A 147 -27.10 -7.29 -12.17
CA PHE A 147 -26.19 -6.17 -12.42
C PHE A 147 -25.21 -6.45 -13.58
N THR A 148 -24.58 -7.63 -13.59
CA THR A 148 -23.65 -8.03 -14.67
C THR A 148 -24.37 -8.17 -16.01
N SER A 149 -25.59 -8.71 -16.03
CA SER A 149 -26.42 -8.78 -17.23
C SER A 149 -26.79 -7.38 -17.75
N ALA A 150 -27.12 -6.45 -16.85
CA ALA A 150 -27.38 -5.06 -17.22
C ALA A 150 -26.13 -4.36 -17.78
N LEU A 151 -24.96 -4.61 -17.19
CA LEU A 151 -23.69 -4.00 -17.61
C LEU A 151 -23.23 -4.53 -18.97
N VAL A 152 -23.37 -5.84 -19.22
CA VAL A 152 -23.14 -6.45 -20.55
C VAL A 152 -24.12 -5.91 -21.59
N GLY A 153 -25.39 -5.74 -21.22
CA GLY A 153 -26.40 -5.11 -22.09
C GLY A 153 -26.04 -3.67 -22.45
N LEU A 154 -25.51 -2.90 -21.50
CA LEU A 154 -25.06 -1.52 -21.71
C LEU A 154 -23.82 -1.45 -22.61
N CYS A 155 -22.85 -2.34 -22.39
CA CYS A 155 -21.65 -2.43 -23.24
C CYS A 155 -22.01 -2.83 -24.69
N LYS A 156 -22.96 -3.75 -24.89
CA LYS A 156 -23.47 -4.10 -26.22
C LYS A 156 -24.20 -2.96 -26.93
N HIS A 157 -24.64 -1.93 -26.19
CA HIS A 157 -25.27 -0.75 -26.76
C HIS A 157 -24.28 0.37 -27.10
N LEU A 158 -23.07 0.32 -26.54
CA LEU A 158 -22.02 1.33 -26.69
C LEU A 158 -20.94 0.95 -27.72
N PHE A 159 -20.89 -0.32 -28.15
CA PHE A 159 -19.99 -0.86 -29.17
C PHE A 159 -20.78 -1.63 -30.21
#